data_AF-A0ABC9SP94-F1
#
_entry.id   AF-A0ABC9SP94-F1
#
_cell.length_a   1.000
_cell.length_b   1.000
_cell.length_c   1.000
_cell.angle_alpha   90.00
_cell.angle_beta   90.00
_cell.angle_gamma   90.00
#
_symmetry.space_group_name_H-M   'P 1'
#
loop_
_entity.id
_entity.type
_entity.pdbx_description
1 polymer ?
#
loop_
_entity_poly.entity_id
_entity_poly.type
_entity_poly.pdbx_seq_one_letter_code
_entity_poly.pdbx_strand_id
1 'polypeptide(L)'
;MAIEAHKCNVTGCSGLVVFENADFDLHNPETIKGIYAFDNPTCNVCGKEFLVVPSYSVIDFDEKKQEFEEIESVCITDWQKQKM
;
A
#
# COMPACT_ATOMS: atom_id res chain seq x y z
N MET A 1 0.37 -17.87 5.16
CA MET A 1 -0.58 -17.40 4.13
C MET A 1 -1.29 -16.16 4.65
N ALA A 2 -0.86 -15.02 4.16
CA ALA A 2 -1.53 -13.75 4.35
C ALA A 2 -1.94 -13.28 2.95
N ILE A 3 -3.26 -13.18 2.74
CA ILE A 3 -3.86 -12.83 1.46
C ILE A 3 -4.52 -11.48 1.63
N GLU A 4 -4.22 -10.57 0.72
CA GLU A 4 -4.88 -9.28 0.65
C GLU A 4 -5.82 -9.22 -0.55
N ALA A 5 -6.95 -8.53 -0.37
CA ALA A 5 -7.95 -8.35 -1.41
C ALA A 5 -8.40 -6.89 -1.46
N HIS A 6 -8.26 -6.28 -2.63
CA HIS A 6 -8.54 -4.87 -2.87
C HIS A 6 -9.60 -4.71 -3.96
N LYS A 7 -10.41 -3.66 -3.89
CA LYS A 7 -11.41 -3.34 -4.92
C LYS A 7 -10.72 -2.79 -6.18
N CYS A 8 -11.15 -3.24 -7.36
CA CYS A 8 -10.72 -2.63 -8.61
C CYS A 8 -11.21 -1.17 -8.69
N ASN A 9 -10.31 -0.25 -9.08
CA ASN A 9 -10.62 1.17 -9.20
C ASN A 9 -11.15 1.60 -10.58
N VAL A 10 -11.36 0.66 -11.51
CA VAL A 10 -11.93 0.94 -12.83
C VAL A 10 -13.42 1.22 -12.66
N THR A 11 -13.88 2.37 -13.14
CA THR A 11 -15.30 2.76 -13.09
C THR A 11 -16.19 1.67 -13.68
N GLY A 12 -17.19 1.22 -12.91
CA GLY A 12 -18.14 0.18 -13.32
C GLY A 12 -17.62 -1.26 -13.20
N CYS A 13 -16.39 -1.48 -12.76
CA CYS A 13 -15.87 -2.81 -12.50
C CYS A 13 -16.18 -3.26 -11.06
N SER A 14 -16.73 -4.47 -10.89
CA SER A 14 -16.98 -5.10 -9.58
C SER A 14 -15.89 -6.11 -9.18
N GLY A 15 -14.79 -6.16 -9.93
CA GLY A 15 -13.72 -7.12 -9.69
C GLY A 15 -12.83 -6.76 -8.50
N LEU A 16 -12.01 -7.74 -8.13
CA LEU A 16 -11.05 -7.67 -7.03
C LEU A 16 -9.63 -7.87 -7.55
N VAL A 17 -8.67 -7.31 -6.84
CA VAL A 17 -7.23 -7.52 -7.00
C VAL A 17 -6.77 -8.28 -5.77
N VAL A 18 -6.19 -9.47 -5.96
CA VAL A 18 -5.81 -10.37 -4.87
C VAL A 18 -4.36 -10.78 -5.05
N PHE A 19 -3.60 -10.76 -3.95
CA PHE A 19 -2.20 -11.19 -3.91
C PHE A 19 -1.86 -11.83 -2.57
N GLU A 20 -0.83 -12.65 -2.53
CA GLU A 20 -0.25 -13.22 -1.30
C GLU A 20 0.98 -12.40 -0.92
N ASN A 21 0.98 -11.86 0.29
CA ASN A 21 2.05 -10.98 0.78
C ASN A 21 2.97 -11.65 1.80
N ALA A 22 2.78 -12.95 2.07
CA ALA A 22 3.50 -13.68 3.12
C ALA A 22 5.02 -13.73 2.88
N ASP A 23 5.44 -13.71 1.61
CA ASP A 23 6.83 -13.91 1.18
C ASP A 23 7.45 -12.65 0.55
N PHE A 24 6.85 -11.46 0.75
CA PHE A 24 7.43 -10.23 0.22
C PHE A 24 8.79 -9.93 0.88
N ASP A 25 9.85 -9.86 0.08
CA ASP A 25 11.14 -9.33 0.52
C ASP A 25 11.08 -7.79 0.56
N LEU A 26 10.74 -7.26 1.72
CA LEU A 26 10.67 -5.81 1.97
C LEU A 26 12.02 -5.10 1.77
N HIS A 27 13.15 -5.82 1.82
CA HIS A 27 14.47 -5.24 1.66
C HIS A 27 14.95 -5.19 0.21
N ASN A 28 14.51 -6.12 -0.63
CA ASN A 28 14.90 -6.20 -2.03
C ASN A 28 13.68 -6.34 -2.95
N PRO A 29 12.84 -5.29 -3.07
CA PRO A 29 11.75 -5.31 -4.03
C PRO A 29 12.29 -5.46 -5.45
N GLU A 30 11.61 -6.27 -6.26
CA GLU A 30 11.96 -6.41 -7.67
C GLU A 30 11.65 -5.14 -8.46
N THR A 31 12.21 -5.03 -9.66
CA THR A 31 11.83 -3.97 -10.61
C THR A 31 10.84 -4.54 -11.63
N ILE A 32 9.57 -4.21 -11.46
CA ILE A 32 8.49 -4.60 -12.37
C ILE A 32 8.06 -3.37 -13.17
N LYS A 33 8.12 -3.44 -14.51
CA LYS A 33 7.76 -2.31 -15.41
C LYS A 33 8.53 -1.01 -15.08
N GLY A 34 9.77 -1.13 -14.61
CA GLY A 34 10.61 0.03 -14.25
C GLY A 34 10.29 0.67 -12.90
N ILE A 35 9.44 0.05 -12.09
CA ILE A 35 9.05 0.51 -10.75
C ILE A 35 9.43 -0.57 -9.73
N TYR A 36 9.93 -0.17 -8.57
CA TYR A 36 10.11 -1.10 -7.45
C TYR A 36 8.76 -1.60 -6.96
N ALA A 37 8.50 -2.89 -7.12
CA ALA A 37 7.22 -3.50 -6.81
C ALA A 37 7.43 -4.92 -6.25
N PHE A 38 6.53 -5.32 -5.35
CA PHE A 38 6.49 -6.67 -4.79
C PHE A 38 5.72 -7.66 -5.67
N ASP A 39 4.70 -7.18 -6.39
CA ASP A 39 3.86 -8.03 -7.24
C ASP A 39 3.13 -7.20 -8.31
N ASN A 40 2.58 -7.88 -9.32
CA ASN A 40 1.77 -7.30 -10.39
C ASN A 40 0.42 -8.02 -10.60
N PRO A 41 -0.45 -8.08 -9.57
CA PRO A 41 -1.71 -8.80 -9.66
C PRO A 41 -2.66 -8.15 -10.66
N THR A 42 -3.56 -8.98 -11.19
CA THR A 42 -4.54 -8.56 -12.19
C THR A 42 -5.95 -8.62 -11.60
N CYS A 43 -6.79 -7.65 -11.95
CA CYS A 43 -8.21 -7.72 -11.59
C CYS A 43 -8.86 -8.94 -12.24
N ASN A 44 -9.54 -9.75 -11.42
CA ASN A 44 -10.18 -10.99 -11.85
C ASN A 44 -11.38 -10.82 -12.81
N VAL A 45 -11.85 -9.59 -13.06
CA VAL A 45 -12.97 -9.29 -13.97
C VAL A 45 -12.52 -8.55 -15.22
N CYS A 46 -11.88 -7.38 -15.06
CA CYS A 46 -11.54 -6.54 -16.21
C CYS A 46 -10.14 -6.80 -16.78
N GLY A 47 -9.30 -7.61 -16.13
CA GLY A 47 -7.95 -7.91 -16.61
C GLY A 47 -6.95 -6.75 -16.46
N LYS A 48 -7.33 -5.64 -15.81
CA LYS A 48 -6.39 -4.55 -15.54
C LYS A 48 -5.32 -5.01 -14.56
N GLU A 49 -4.06 -4.80 -14.92
CA GLU A 49 -2.91 -5.04 -14.05
C GLU A 49 -2.71 -3.89 -13.06
N PHE A 50 -2.32 -4.25 -11.85
CA PHE A 50 -1.96 -3.34 -10.77
C PHE A 50 -0.53 -3.67 -10.32
N LEU A 51 0.12 -2.73 -9.64
CA LEU A 51 1.41 -2.98 -9.00
C LEU A 51 1.21 -2.87 -7.49
N VAL A 52 1.74 -3.84 -6.75
CA VAL A 52 1.89 -3.77 -5.30
C VAL A 52 3.28 -3.21 -5.03
N VAL A 53 3.37 -2.04 -4.40
CA VAL A 53 4.63 -1.31 -4.25
C VAL A 53 5.00 -1.16 -2.77
N PRO A 54 6.29 -1.01 -2.45
CA PRO A 54 6.71 -0.60 -1.12
C PRO A 54 6.04 0.73 -0.71
N SER A 55 5.55 0.78 0.53
CA SER A 55 5.01 1.98 1.15
C SER A 55 5.62 2.19 2.54
N TYR A 56 5.53 3.43 3.03
CA TYR A 56 5.90 3.77 4.40
C TYR A 56 4.66 4.27 5.12
N SER A 57 4.46 3.82 6.36
CA SER A 57 3.45 4.32 7.29
C SER A 57 4.13 4.93 8.50
N VAL A 58 3.54 5.99 9.05
CA VAL A 58 3.99 6.61 10.30
C VAL A 58 2.95 6.24 11.36
N ILE A 59 3.39 5.66 12.47
CA ILE A 59 2.50 5.22 13.56
C ILE A 59 2.80 5.97 14.85
N ASP A 60 1.76 6.18 15.66
CA ASP A 60 1.88 6.46 17.09
C ASP A 60 1.83 5.12 17.85
N PHE A 61 2.80 4.86 18.73
CA PHE A 61 2.89 3.61 19.48
C PHE A 61 2.81 3.87 20.99
N ASP A 62 1.77 3.36 21.65
CA ASP A 62 1.60 3.41 23.10
C ASP A 62 2.26 2.18 23.74
N GLU A 63 3.47 2.36 24.28
CA GLU A 63 4.21 1.27 24.95
C GLU A 63 3.47 0.68 26.16
N LYS A 64 2.62 1.44 26.86
CA LYS A 64 1.94 0.95 28.06
C LYS A 64 0.76 0.05 27.71
N LYS A 65 0.02 0.42 26.65
CA LYS A 65 -1.13 -0.37 26.17
C LYS A 65 -0.73 -1.44 25.15
N GLN A 66 0.49 -1.34 24.58
CA GLN A 66 0.94 -2.17 23.46
C GLN A 66 -0.01 -2.02 22.24
N GLU A 67 -0.49 -0.79 22.02
CA GLU A 67 -1.40 -0.42 20.93
C GLU A 67 -0.68 0.55 19.98
N PHE A 68 -1.09 0.56 18.71
CA PHE A 68 -0.62 1.55 17.73
C PHE A 68 -1.76 2.08 16.87
N GLU A 69 -1.58 3.30 16.38
CA GLU A 69 -2.46 3.95 15.40
C GLU A 69 -1.63 4.51 14.25
N GLU A 70 -2.09 4.32 13.01
CA GLU A 70 -1.47 4.94 11.83
C GLU A 70 -1.88 6.41 11.72
N ILE A 71 -0.91 7.30 11.56
CA ILE A 71 -1.13 8.74 11.48
C ILE A 71 -1.33 9.16 10.02
N GLU A 72 -2.32 10.02 9.78
CA GLU A 72 -2.60 10.57 8.46
C GLU A 72 -1.44 11.43 7.93
N SER A 73 -1.08 11.21 6.66
CA SER A 73 -0.13 12.06 5.95
C SER A 73 -0.76 13.42 5.62
N VAL A 74 -0.04 14.50 5.92
CA VAL A 74 -0.42 15.87 5.54
C VAL A 74 0.52 16.47 4.51
N CYS A 75 0.10 17.55 3.85
CA CYS A 75 0.96 18.27 2.92
C CYS A 75 2.09 18.99 3.67
N ILE A 76 3.32 18.96 3.13
CA ILE A 76 4.46 19.67 3.72
C ILE A 76 4.22 21.18 3.88
N THR A 77 3.34 21.75 3.06
CA THR A 77 3.00 23.19 3.15
C THR A 77 2.25 23.53 4.44
N ASP A 78 1.52 22.59 5.03
CA ASP A 78 0.81 22.82 6.30
C ASP A 78 1.79 22.90 7.47
N TRP A 79 2.86 22.10 7.46
CA TRP A 79 3.95 22.22 8.42
C TRP A 79 4.71 23.54 8.26
N GLN A 80 4.96 23.98 7.03
CA GLN A 80 5.67 25.23 6.75
C GLN A 80 4.92 26.46 7.29
N LYS A 81 3.58 26.48 7.18
CA LYS A 81 2.74 27.57 7.71
C LYS A 81 2.86 27.74 9.23
N GLN A 82 3.12 26.67 9.98
CA GLN A 82 3.27 26.73 11.44
C GLN A 82 4.58 27.40 11.89
N LYS A 83 5.54 27.56 10.97
CA LYS A 83 6.85 28.19 11.25
C LYS A 83 6.91 29.67 10.91
N MET A 84 5.85 30.24 10.34
CA MET A 84 5.72 31.66 10.05
C MET A 84 5.01 32.38 11.19
#